data_AF-A0A8R7R7A1-F1
#
_entry.id   AF-A0A8R7R7A1-F1
#
_cell.length_a   1.000
_cell.length_b   1.000
_cell.length_c   1.000
_cell.angle_alpha   90.00
_cell.angle_beta   90.00
_cell.angle_gamma   90.00
#
_symmetry.space_group_name_H-M   'P 1'
#
loop_
_entity.id
_entity.type
_entity.pdbx_description
1 polymer ?
#
loop_
_entity_poly.entity_id
_entity_poly.type
_entity_poly.pdbx_seq_one_letter_code
_entity_poly.pdbx_strand_id
1 'polypeptide(L)'
;VLLVSRAALEASGYLARDGNCFLQCKAVLSRETYTYGGDGAETAIHPRDLGHDLGDLLRSQSGADVTFVAGSESFRAHRCVLAARSPVFAAEFAGSLMEETHEVKDTDADA
;
A
#
# COMPACT_ATOMS: atom_id res chain seq x y z
N VAL A 1 1.04 -8.14 14.01
CA VAL A 1 -0.29 -8.70 14.39
C VAL A 1 -0.04 -9.75 15.46
N LEU A 2 -0.56 -9.54 16.67
CA LEU A 2 -0.41 -10.52 17.75
C LEU A 2 -1.56 -11.52 17.63
N LEU A 3 -1.24 -12.78 17.36
CA LEU A 3 -2.22 -13.86 17.30
C LEU A 3 -2.34 -14.46 18.69
N VAL A 4 -3.57 -14.51 19.21
CA VAL A 4 -3.87 -15.14 20.50
C VAL A 4 -4.41 -16.54 20.25
N SER A 5 -3.91 -17.53 21.00
CA SER A 5 -4.41 -18.90 20.90
C SER A 5 -5.84 -19.00 21.45
N ARG A 6 -6.64 -19.90 20.87
CA ARG A 6 -8.03 -20.12 21.30
C ARG A 6 -8.14 -20.42 22.80
N ALA A 7 -7.27 -21.29 23.34
CA ALA A 7 -7.27 -21.63 24.76
C ALA A 7 -7.00 -20.42 25.66
N ALA A 8 -6.10 -19.52 25.24
CA ALA A 8 -5.83 -18.29 25.98
C ALA A 8 -7.03 -17.31 25.92
N LEU A 9 -7.73 -17.24 24.78
CA LEU A 9 -8.92 -16.41 24.64
C LEU A 9 -10.08 -16.94 25.50
N GLU A 10 -10.30 -18.25 25.52
CA GLU A 10 -11.32 -18.90 26.37
C GLU A 10 -11.03 -18.70 27.86
N ALA A 11 -9.76 -18.74 28.29
CA ALA A 11 -9.36 -18.49 29.68
C ALA A 11 -9.40 -17.00 30.08
N SER A 12 -9.41 -16.08 29.12
CA SER A 12 -9.27 -14.64 29.38
C SER A 12 -10.53 -13.96 29.91
N GLY A 13 -11.70 -14.60 29.80
CA GLY A 13 -12.99 -13.99 30.15
C GLY A 13 -13.48 -12.93 29.16
N TYR A 14 -12.73 -12.63 28.09
CA TYR A 14 -13.15 -11.74 27.00
C TYR A 14 -14.04 -12.44 25.95
N LEU A 15 -14.16 -13.77 26.03
CA LEU A 15 -15.12 -14.54 25.25
C LEU A 15 -16.43 -14.58 26.03
N ALA A 16 -17.46 -13.94 25.48
CA ALA A 16 -18.80 -13.99 26.02
C ALA A 16 -19.36 -15.41 25.96
N ARG A 17 -20.36 -15.68 26.79
CA ARG A 17 -20.92 -17.03 26.99
C ARG A 17 -21.62 -17.57 25.73
N ASP A 18 -21.96 -16.70 24.79
CA ASP A 18 -22.52 -17.00 23.48
C ASP A 18 -21.44 -17.30 22.41
N GLY A 19 -20.15 -17.25 22.78
CA GLY A 19 -19.02 -17.50 21.89
C GLY A 19 -18.51 -16.25 21.15
N ASN A 20 -19.03 -15.06 21.46
CA ASN A 20 -18.61 -13.82 20.83
C ASN A 20 -17.50 -13.11 21.61
N CYS A 21 -16.61 -12.38 20.92
CA CYS A 21 -15.66 -11.48 21.56
C CYS A 21 -15.56 -10.16 20.79
N PHE A 22 -15.23 -9.08 21.49
CA PHE A 22 -15.05 -7.75 20.90
C PHE A 22 -13.58 -7.37 20.91
N LEU A 23 -13.04 -7.03 19.73
CA LEU A 23 -11.67 -6.59 19.57
C LEU A 23 -11.64 -5.07 19.42
N GLN A 24 -11.03 -4.37 20.38
CA GLN A 24 -10.75 -2.94 20.25
C GLN A 24 -9.34 -2.76 19.70
N CYS A 25 -9.25 -2.28 18.46
CA CYS A 25 -7.99 -1.91 17.85
C CYS A 25 -7.79 -0.39 17.90
N LYS A 26 -6.65 0.06 18.39
CA LYS A 26 -6.22 1.46 18.31
C LYS A 26 -5.01 1.54 17.38
N ALA A 27 -5.22 2.03 16.16
CA ALA A 27 -4.14 2.38 15.27
C ALA A 27 -3.73 3.83 15.52
N VAL A 28 -2.46 4.06 15.85
CA VAL A 28 -1.87 5.40 15.85
C VAL A 28 -1.15 5.55 14.52
N LEU A 29 -1.66 6.44 13.67
CA LEU A 29 -0.98 6.83 12.46
C LEU A 29 0.06 7.88 12.84
N SER A 30 1.32 7.49 12.94
CA SER A 30 2.42 8.44 13.01
C SER A 30 2.62 9.04 11.62
N ARG A 31 2.22 10.30 11.45
CA ARG A 31 2.65 11.08 10.29
C ARG A 31 4.13 11.38 10.50
N GLU A 32 5.00 10.68 9.76
CA GLU A 32 6.42 11.03 9.70
C GLU A 32 6.56 12.41 9.05
N THR A 33 6.62 13.45 9.88
CA THR A 33 7.10 14.76 9.43
C THR A 33 8.61 14.73 9.59
N TYR A 34 9.31 14.56 8.47
CA TYR A 34 10.76 14.75 8.39
C TYR A 34 11.08 16.21 8.71
N THR A 35 11.39 16.52 9.98
CA THR A 35 12.00 17.80 10.33
C THR A 35 13.49 17.66 10.10
N TYR A 36 13.98 18.19 8.97
CA TYR A 36 15.40 18.48 8.79
C TYR A 36 15.82 19.45 9.90
N GLY A 37 16.49 18.93 10.92
CA GLY A 37 17.23 19.74 11.88
C GLY A 37 18.54 20.17 11.25
N GLY A 38 18.68 21.46 10.97
CA GLY A 38 19.89 22.04 10.40
C GLY A 38 19.80 23.55 10.42
N ASP A 39 20.33 24.15 11.48
CA ASP A 39 20.84 25.51 11.43
C ASP A 39 21.97 25.54 10.39
N GLY A 40 21.95 26.52 9.49
CA GLY A 40 22.93 26.68 8.43
C GLY A 40 22.35 26.46 7.03
N ALA A 41 22.51 27.50 6.20
CA ALA A 41 22.07 27.56 4.82
C ALA A 41 22.52 26.34 4.00
N GLU A 42 21.57 25.55 3.51
CA GLU A 42 21.82 24.62 2.41
C GLU A 42 20.53 24.44 1.59
N THR A 43 20.73 24.53 0.29
CA THR A 43 19.74 24.52 -0.79
C THR A 43 18.59 23.54 -0.56
N ALA A 44 17.37 24.04 -0.78
CA ALA A 44 16.12 23.28 -0.77
C ALA A 44 16.15 22.14 -1.80
N ILE A 45 16.69 21.00 -1.41
CA ILE A 45 16.47 19.72 -2.06
C ILE A 45 15.64 18.93 -1.06
N HIS A 46 14.32 19.15 -1.06
CA HIS A 46 13.44 18.07 -0.67
C HIS A 46 13.39 17.15 -1.89
N PRO A 47 14.03 15.97 -1.87
CA PRO A 47 13.82 14.99 -2.92
C PRO A 47 12.32 14.68 -2.90
N ARG A 48 11.65 14.68 -4.05
CA ARG A 48 10.23 14.28 -4.09
C ARG A 48 10.09 12.94 -3.37
N ASP A 49 9.20 12.89 -2.40
CA ASP A 49 8.90 11.65 -1.69
C ASP A 49 8.14 10.73 -2.65
N LEU A 50 8.75 9.59 -2.99
CA LEU A 50 8.14 8.58 -3.85
C LEU A 50 6.75 8.15 -3.31
N GLY A 51 6.55 8.17 -2.00
CA GLY A 51 5.25 7.88 -1.39
C GLY A 51 4.19 8.92 -1.80
N HIS A 52 4.56 10.19 -1.90
CA HIS A 52 3.68 11.25 -2.36
C HIS A 52 3.31 11.07 -3.84
N ASP A 53 4.31 10.83 -4.70
CA ASP A 53 4.13 10.67 -6.13
C ASP A 53 3.26 9.43 -6.46
N LEU A 54 3.49 8.29 -5.79
CA LEU A 54 2.63 7.10 -5.94
C LEU A 54 1.21 7.32 -5.39
N GLY A 55 1.08 8.14 -4.35
CA GLY A 55 -0.22 8.55 -3.82
C GLY A 55 -1.02 9.40 -4.82
N ASP A 56 -0.36 10.33 -5.51
CA ASP A 56 -0.99 11.12 -6.59
C ASP A 56 -1.36 10.25 -7.79
N LEU A 57 -0.52 9.27 -8.13
CA LEU A 57 -0.84 8.31 -9.19
C LEU A 57 -2.12 7.53 -8.88
N LEU A 58 -2.28 7.05 -7.64
CA LEU A 58 -3.51 6.38 -7.19
C LEU A 58 -4.74 7.30 -7.26
N ARG A 59 -4.61 8.55 -6.79
CA ARG A 59 -5.72 9.54 -6.79
C ARG A 59 -6.15 9.92 -8.20
N SER A 60 -5.20 10.17 -9.09
CA SER A 60 -5.47 10.55 -10.49
C SER A 60 -6.03 9.41 -11.32
N GLN A 61 -5.84 8.15 -10.87
CA GLN A 61 -6.22 6.93 -11.57
C GLN A 61 -5.56 6.78 -12.95
N SER A 62 -4.54 7.59 -13.24
CA SER A 62 -3.79 7.54 -14.49
C SER A 62 -3.08 6.19 -14.59
N GLY A 63 -3.26 5.49 -15.71
CA GLY A 63 -2.66 4.17 -15.93
C GLY A 63 -3.19 3.04 -15.03
N ALA A 64 -4.32 3.25 -14.34
CA ALA A 64 -4.93 2.20 -13.52
C ALA A 64 -5.52 1.08 -14.40
N ASP A 65 -5.01 -0.13 -14.19
CA ASP A 65 -5.19 -1.35 -14.99
C ASP A 65 -5.97 -2.45 -14.26
N VAL A 66 -6.43 -2.19 -13.04
CA VAL A 66 -7.32 -3.08 -12.27
C VAL A 66 -8.39 -2.28 -11.52
N THR A 67 -9.57 -2.89 -11.36
CA THR A 67 -10.66 -2.36 -10.53
C THR A 67 -11.06 -3.39 -9.49
N PHE A 68 -11.04 -3.02 -8.22
CA PHE A 68 -11.54 -3.83 -7.12
C PHE A 68 -12.96 -3.41 -6.76
N VAL A 69 -13.82 -4.39 -6.47
CA VAL A 69 -15.18 -4.14 -5.98
C VAL A 69 -15.25 -4.59 -4.53
N ALA A 70 -15.58 -3.68 -3.61
CA ALA A 70 -15.76 -3.96 -2.20
C ALA A 70 -17.16 -3.53 -1.77
N GLY A 71 -18.08 -4.49 -1.71
CA GLY A 71 -19.49 -4.20 -1.46
C GLY A 71 -20.11 -3.39 -2.60
N SER A 72 -20.55 -2.17 -2.30
CA SER A 72 -21.12 -1.22 -3.27
C SER A 72 -20.10 -0.26 -3.88
N GLU A 73 -18.84 -0.30 -3.43
CA GLU A 73 -17.80 0.63 -3.88
C GLU A 73 -16.83 -0.04 -4.85
N SER A 74 -16.26 0.75 -5.76
CA SER A 74 -15.29 0.30 -6.75
C SER A 74 -14.05 1.20 -6.72
N PHE A 75 -12.86 0.58 -6.76
CA PHE A 75 -11.57 1.24 -6.63
C PHE A 75 -10.65 0.87 -7.79
N ARG A 76 -10.24 1.86 -8.58
CA ARG A 76 -9.21 1.67 -9.61
C ARG A 76 -7.82 1.75 -8.99
N ALA A 77 -6.92 0.85 -9.39
CA ALA A 77 -5.57 0.77 -8.85
C ALA A 77 -4.58 0.24 -9.91
N HIS A 78 -3.32 0.07 -9.49
CA HIS A 78 -2.19 -0.32 -10.34
C HIS A 78 -1.66 -1.69 -9.92
N ARG A 79 -1.74 -2.68 -10.82
CA ARG A 79 -1.35 -4.07 -10.53
C ARG A 79 0.12 -4.19 -10.17
N CYS A 80 0.99 -3.47 -10.87
CA CYS A 80 2.44 -3.50 -10.63
C CYS A 80 2.80 -3.06 -9.20
N VAL A 81 2.18 -2.00 -8.69
CA VAL A 81 2.39 -1.50 -7.33
C VAL A 81 1.86 -2.50 -6.30
N LEU A 82 0.67 -3.05 -6.53
CA LEU A 82 0.07 -4.04 -5.62
C LEU A 82 0.87 -5.35 -5.56
N ALA A 83 1.34 -5.85 -6.71
CA ALA A 83 2.20 -7.02 -6.79
C ALA A 83 3.53 -6.80 -6.04
N ALA A 84 4.18 -5.64 -6.23
CA ALA A 84 5.42 -5.32 -5.54
C ALA A 84 5.27 -5.24 -4.00
N ARG A 85 4.07 -4.93 -3.51
CA ARG A 85 3.80 -4.71 -2.07
C ARG A 85 3.11 -5.89 -1.38
N SER A 86 2.60 -6.87 -2.13
CA SER A 86 1.85 -8.00 -1.58
C SER A 86 2.13 -9.29 -2.36
N PRO A 87 2.72 -10.32 -1.72
CA PRO A 87 2.93 -11.63 -2.33
C PRO A 87 1.63 -12.28 -2.83
N VAL A 88 0.50 -12.00 -2.16
CA VAL A 88 -0.81 -12.49 -2.57
C VAL A 88 -1.21 -11.88 -3.91
N PHE A 89 -1.08 -10.55 -4.07
CA PHE A 89 -1.37 -9.90 -5.34
C PHE A 89 -0.33 -10.24 -6.41
N ALA A 90 0.93 -10.45 -6.04
CA ALA A 90 1.96 -10.90 -6.99
C ALA A 90 1.58 -12.26 -7.58
N ALA A 91 1.15 -13.22 -6.74
CA ALA A 91 0.71 -14.53 -7.20
C ALA A 91 -0.58 -14.44 -8.04
N GLU A 92 -1.55 -13.66 -7.58
CA GLU A 92 -2.82 -13.43 -8.29
C GLU A 92 -2.60 -12.84 -9.70
N PHE A 93 -1.65 -11.91 -9.84
CA PHE A 93 -1.39 -11.21 -11.09
C PHE A 93 -0.32 -11.87 -11.98
N ALA A 94 0.38 -12.90 -11.50
CA ALA A 94 1.49 -13.53 -12.20
C ALA A 94 1.13 -14.02 -13.62
N GLY A 95 -0.10 -14.52 -13.83
CA GLY A 95 -0.56 -14.99 -15.15
C GLY A 95 -0.96 -13.88 -16.12
N SER A 96 -1.11 -12.65 -15.63
CA SER A 96 -1.71 -11.52 -16.35
C SER A 96 -0.80 -10.29 -16.49
N LEU A 97 0.31 -10.25 -15.74
CA LEU A 97 1.36 -9.24 -15.88
C LEU A 97 2.26 -9.52 -17.09
N MET A 98 2.09 -10.66 -17.76
CA MET A 98 2.90 -11.10 -18.89
C MET A 98 2.45 -10.54 -20.24
N GLU A 99 1.38 -9.75 -20.31
CA GLU A 99 0.89 -9.20 -21.57
C GLU A 99 1.45 -7.78 -21.79
N GLU A 100 2.17 -7.65 -22.92
CA GLU A 100 2.78 -6.45 -23.50
C GLU A 100 4.09 -5.92 -22.86
N THR A 101 5.20 -6.49 -23.33
CA THR A 101 6.53 -5.88 -23.22
C THR A 101 6.68 -4.79 -24.29
N HIS A 102 6.46 -3.53 -23.92
CA HIS A 102 6.87 -2.40 -24.74
C HIS A 102 8.32 -2.04 -24.40
N GLU A 103 9.27 -2.55 -25.19
CA GLU A 103 10.64 -2.06 -25.15
C GLU A 103 10.66 -0.61 -25.65
N VAL A 104 10.86 0.33 -24.73
CA VAL A 104 11.18 1.72 -25.10
C VAL A 104 12.64 1.71 -25.52
N LYS A 105 12.92 1.81 -26.82
CA LYS A 105 14.26 2.12 -27.29
C LYS A 105 14.54 3.58 -26.97
N ASP A 106 15.57 3.80 -26.16
CA ASP A 106 16.21 5.11 -26.05
C ASP A 106 16.75 5.46 -27.45
N THR A 107 15.98 6.19 -28.24
CA THR A 107 16.53 6.95 -29.34
C THR A 107 17.18 8.17 -28.73
N ASP A 108 18.49 8.09 -28.51
CA ASP A 108 19.33 9.24 -28.21
C ASP A 108 18.99 10.36 -29.18
N ALA A 109 18.52 11.48 -28.61
CA ALA A 109 18.26 12.71 -29.33
C ALA A 109 19.61 13.44 -29.51
N ASP A 110 20.42 12.95 -30.45
CA ASP A 110 21.49 13.75 -31.04
C ASP A 110 20.88 14.60 -32.16
N ALA A 111 20.62 15.88 -31.87
CA ALA A 111 20.34 16.94 -32.84
C ALA A 111 21.11 18.21 -32.47
#